data_AF-A0A9E2CQM5-F1
#
_entry.id   AF-A0A9E2CQM5-F1
#
_cell.length_a   1.000
_cell.length_b   1.000
_cell.length_c   1.000
_cell.angle_alpha   90.00
_cell.angle_beta   90.00
_cell.angle_gamma   90.00
#
_symmetry.space_group_name_H-M   'P 1'
#
loop_
_entity.id
_entity.type
_entity.pdbx_description
1 polymer ?
#
loop_
_entity_poly.entity_id
_entity_poly.type
_entity_poly.pdbx_seq_one_letter_code
_entity_poly.pdbx_strand_id
1 'polypeptide(L)' 'MILDATAGNRTMWYIKDIEGIIYIDRTTELERKPTIFCSNEQTPFSDNMFDTIFYDPPHTWGNKTDFHSYPRRTEEY' A
#
# COMPACT_ATOMS: atom_id res chain seq x y z
N MET A 1 14.65 -5.65 4.16
CA MET A 1 13.20 -5.86 3.94
C MET A 1 12.50 -4.52 3.86
N ILE A 2 11.56 -4.37 2.92
CA ILE A 2 10.85 -3.10 2.68
C ILE A 2 9.39 -3.25 3.13
N LEU A 3 8.84 -2.21 3.76
CA LEU A 3 7.42 -2.09 4.05
C LEU A 3 6.83 -0.96 3.19
N ASP A 4 5.72 -1.23 2.49
CA ASP A 4 4.80 -0.19 2.04
C ASP A 4 3.60 -0.14 2.99
N ALA A 5 3.55 0.93 3.78
CA ALA A 5 2.60 1.10 4.87
C ALA A 5 1.23 1.67 4.45
N THR A 6 1.08 2.04 3.17
CA THR A 6 -0.15 2.62 2.59
C THR A 6 -0.31 2.11 1.16
N ALA A 7 -0.28 0.78 0.99
CA ALA A 7 -0.03 0.20 -0.32
C ALA A 7 -1.14 0.43 -1.35
N GLY A 8 -2.40 0.57 -0.91
CA GLY A 8 -3.56 0.66 -1.79
C GLY A 8 -3.53 -0.41 -2.89
N ASN A 9 -3.82 -0.03 -4.14
CA ASN A 9 -3.71 -0.91 -5.30
C ASN A 9 -2.27 -1.14 -5.80
N ARG A 10 -1.25 -0.89 -4.95
CA ARG A 10 0.18 -1.03 -5.25
C ARG A 10 0.63 -0.22 -6.48
N THR A 11 0.01 0.94 -6.72
CA THR A 11 0.24 1.75 -7.93
C THR A 11 1.69 2.17 -8.08
N MET A 12 2.37 2.52 -6.98
CA MET A 12 3.81 2.86 -6.95
C MET A 12 4.73 1.72 -7.44
N TRP A 13 4.23 0.49 -7.39
CA TRP A 13 4.96 -0.74 -7.71
C TRP A 13 4.46 -1.43 -8.97
N TYR A 14 3.50 -0.83 -9.70
CA TYR A 14 2.76 -1.50 -10.77
C TYR A 14 3.64 -2.19 -11.82
N ILE A 15 4.73 -1.54 -12.23
CA ILE A 15 5.71 -2.04 -13.22
C ILE A 15 7.04 -2.49 -12.60
N LYS A 16 7.15 -2.52 -11.28
CA LYS A 16 8.41 -2.81 -10.58
C LYS A 16 8.38 -4.24 -10.08
N ASP A 17 9.37 -5.03 -10.50
CA ASP A 17 9.59 -6.37 -9.97
C ASP A 17 10.68 -6.32 -8.90
N ILE A 18 10.27 -6.26 -7.63
CA ILE A 18 11.17 -6.15 -6.48
C ILE A 18 10.78 -7.20 -5.47
N GLU A 19 11.70 -8.10 -5.17
CA GLU A 19 11.53 -9.07 -4.09
C GLU A 19 11.67 -8.40 -2.71
N GLY A 20 10.95 -8.94 -1.71
CA GLY A 20 11.13 -8.54 -0.31
C GLY A 20 10.37 -7.28 0.13
N ILE A 21 9.30 -6.91 -0.57
CA ILE A 21 8.35 -5.88 -0.12
C ILE A 21 7.15 -6.54 0.57
N ILE A 22 6.83 -6.07 1.77
CA ILE A 22 5.57 -6.34 2.45
C ILE A 22 4.63 -5.16 2.19
N TYR A 23 3.44 -5.45 1.68
CA TYR A 23 2.40 -4.44 1.44
C TYR A 23 1.35 -4.54 2.55
N ILE A 24 1.00 -3.43 3.18
CA ILE A 24 -0.14 -3.37 4.10
C ILE A 24 -1.18 -2.35 3.65
N ASP A 25 -2.44 -2.68 3.86
CA ASP A 25 -3.56 -1.76 3.70
C ASP A 25 -4.75 -2.27 4.52
N ARG A 26 -5.61 -1.37 5.00
CA ARG A 26 -6.84 -1.73 5.72
C ARG A 26 -8.02 -1.99 4.78
N THR A 27 -7.93 -1.56 3.53
CA THR A 27 -9.02 -1.56 2.55
C THR A 27 -9.17 -2.96 1.96
N THR A 28 -10.31 -3.60 2.20
CA THR A 28 -10.57 -4.97 1.73
C THR A 28 -10.96 -5.05 0.25
N GLU A 29 -11.44 -3.93 -0.32
CA GLU A 29 -11.98 -3.82 -1.69
C GLU A 29 -10.92 -3.36 -2.71
N LEU A 30 -9.65 -3.74 -2.51
CA LEU A 30 -8.58 -3.48 -3.47
C LEU A 30 -8.54 -4.56 -4.56
N GLU A 31 -8.23 -4.15 -5.80
CA GLU A 31 -7.96 -5.05 -6.94
C GLU A 31 -6.66 -5.83 -6.68
N ARG A 32 -5.60 -5.13 -6.25
CA ARG A 32 -4.35 -5.73 -5.81
C ARG A 32 -4.32 -5.82 -4.30
N LYS A 33 -4.59 -7.01 -3.76
CA LYS A 33 -4.61 -7.28 -2.32
C LYS A 33 -3.25 -6.97 -1.68
N PRO A 34 -3.16 -6.40 -0.47
CA PRO A 34 -1.90 -6.29 0.26
C PRO A 34 -1.35 -7.67 0.67
N THR A 35 -0.12 -7.72 1.18
CA THR A 35 0.41 -8.94 1.81
C THR A 35 -0.31 -9.21 3.12
N ILE A 36 -0.61 -8.16 3.89
CA ILE A 36 -1.34 -8.24 5.15
C ILE A 36 -2.40 -7.14 5.20
N PHE A 37 -3.62 -7.50 5.60
CA PHE A 37 -4.66 -6.51 5.90
C PHE A 37 -4.48 -6.00 7.33
N CYS A 38 -3.98 -4.78 7.49
CA CYS A 38 -3.87 -4.15 8.81
C CYS A 38 -3.85 -2.61 8.69
N SER A 39 -4.11 -1.94 9.82
CA SER A 39 -3.87 -0.50 9.95
C SER A 39 -2.38 -0.24 10.11
N ASN A 40 -1.87 0.84 9.52
CA ASN A 40 -0.52 1.33 9.78
C ASN A 40 -0.34 1.86 11.22
N GLU A 41 -1.44 2.16 11.92
CA GLU A 41 -1.43 2.57 13.34
C GLU A 41 -1.22 1.38 14.29
N GLN A 42 -1.45 0.14 13.83
CA GLN A 42 -1.31 -1.07 14.64
C GLN A 42 -0.86 -2.24 13.77
N THR A 43 0.44 -2.27 13.48
CA THR A 43 1.04 -3.32 12.65
C THR A 43 1.37 -4.58 13.48
N PRO A 44 1.39 -5.79 12.89
CA PRO A 44 1.75 -7.02 13.57
C PRO A 44 3.26 -7.31 13.55
N PHE A 45 4.08 -6.30 13.26
CA PHE A 45 5.52 -6.48 13.05
C PHE A 45 6.30 -6.21 14.34
N SER A 46 7.41 -6.90 14.51
CA SER A 46 8.37 -6.59 15.57
C SER A 46 9.16 -5.32 15.26
N ASP A 47 9.68 -4.69 16.30
CA ASP A 47 10.54 -3.51 16.17
C ASP A 47 11.75 -3.80 15.28
N ASN A 48 12.17 -2.80 14.50
CA ASN A 48 13.34 -2.84 13.60
C ASN A 48 13.32 -3.96 12.55
N MET A 49 12.14 -4.47 12.17
CA MET A 49 12.01 -5.52 11.16
C MET A 49 12.30 -5.06 9.73
N PHE A 50 12.13 -3.76 9.43
CA PHE A 50 12.27 -3.20 8.08
C PHE A 50 13.41 -2.19 8.02
N ASP A 51 14.19 -2.26 6.93
CA ASP A 51 15.28 -1.31 6.66
C ASP A 51 14.75 -0.03 6.00
N THR A 52 13.56 -0.09 5.39
CA THR A 52 12.97 1.02 4.66
C THR A 52 11.45 0.92 4.70
N ILE A 53 10.79 2.06 4.93
CA ILE A 53 9.34 2.18 4.96
C ILE A 53 8.93 3.23 3.92
N PHE A 54 8.02 2.85 3.03
CA PHE A 54 7.31 3.76 2.14
C PHE A 54 5.96 4.12 2.78
N TYR A 55 5.62 5.40 2.72
CA TYR A 55 4.40 5.93 3.32
C TYR A 55 3.89 7.12 2.50
N ASP A 56 2.78 6.92 1.80
CA ASP A 56 2.04 7.94 1.06
C ASP A 56 0.68 8.15 1.73
N PRO A 57 0.58 9.10 2.69
CA PRO A 57 -0.62 9.23 3.51
C PRO A 57 -1.82 9.72 2.71
N PRO A 58 -3.05 9.37 3.15
CA PRO A 58 -4.26 9.95 2.58
C PRO A 58 -4.24 11.48 2.69
N HIS A 59 -4.32 12.18 1.56
CA HIS A 59 -4.24 13.64 1.50
C HIS A 59 -5.54 14.35 1.91
N THR A 60 -6.63 13.61 2.09
CA THR A 60 -7.96 14.15 2.41
C THR A 60 -8.37 13.88 3.86
N TRP A 61 -7.41 13.65 4.75
CA TRP A 61 -7.68 13.42 6.17
C TRP A 61 -8.66 14.46 6.76
N GLY A 62 -9.77 13.99 7.34
CA GLY A 62 -10.85 14.84 7.86
C GLY A 62 -11.99 15.15 6.89
N ASN A 63 -11.85 14.80 5.60
CA ASN A 63 -12.91 14.93 4.59
C ASN A 63 -13.43 13.56 4.16
N LYS A 64 -14.74 13.47 3.87
CA LYS A 64 -15.32 12.25 3.28
C LYS A 64 -14.98 12.21 1.79
N THR A 65 -14.07 11.33 1.41
CA THR A 65 -13.73 11.03 0.01
C THR A 65 -13.61 9.54 -0.18
N ASP A 66 -14.01 9.04 -1.36
CA ASP A 66 -13.76 7.67 -1.75
C ASP A 66 -12.26 7.49 -2.05
N PHE A 67 -11.60 6.58 -1.32
CA PHE A 67 -10.17 6.31 -1.46
C PHE A 67 -9.85 5.25 -2.52
N HIS A 68 -10.86 4.79 -3.27
CA HIS A 68 -10.70 3.79 -4.32
C HIS A 68 -10.02 4.41 -5.55
N SER A 69 -8.69 4.42 -5.55
CA SER A 69 -7.92 4.68 -6.76
C SER A 69 -7.64 3.35 -7.47
N TYR A 70 -8.25 3.15 -8.64
CA TYR A 70 -7.94 2.00 -9.48
C TYR A 70 -6.52 2.16 -10.05
N PRO A 71 -5.75 1.07 -10.21
CA PRO A 71 -4.51 1.14 -10.96
C PRO A 71 -4.84 1.67 -12.36
N ARG A 72 -4.13 2.72 -12.81
CA ARG A 72 -4.33 3.25 -14.16
C ARG A 72 -4.08 2.10 -15.14
N ARG A 73 -5.14 1.63 -15.82
CA ARG A 73 -4.96 0.76 -16.99
C ARG A 73 -4.25 1.60 -18.03
N THR A 74 -2.96 1.35 -18.23
CA THR A 74 -2.25 1.84 -19.41
C THR A 74 -2.84 1.07 -20.59
N GLU A 75 -3.79 1.68 -21.29
CA GLU A 75 -4.08 1.27 -22.67
C GLU A 75 -2.79 1.50 -23.47
N GLU A 76 -2.30 0.40 -24.04
CA GLU A 76 -1.39 0.28 -25.20
C GLU A 76 -0.14 1.19 -25.27
N TYR A 77 1.03 0.55 -25.18
CA TYR A 77 2.25 0.99 -25.87
C TYR A 77 2.73 -0.14 -26.78
#